data_AF-A0AAU7QIV4-F1
#
_entry.id   AF-A0AAU7QIV4-F1
#
_cell.length_a   1.000
_cell.length_b   1.000
_cell.length_c   1.000
_cell.angle_alpha   90.00
_cell.angle_beta   90.00
_cell.angle_gamma   90.00
#
_symmetry.space_group_name_H-M   'P 1'
#
loop_
_entity.id
_entity.type
_entity.pdbx_description
1 polymer ?
#
loop_
_entity_poly.entity_id
_entity_poly.type
_entity_poly.pdbx_seq_one_letter_code
_entity_poly.pdbx_strand_id
1 'polypeptide(L)'
;MSDSPSAGNTPPAFAEAARLLATAPHRPLFLAGTVAVLLSMAWWAVELTWMRFGLAGWPQPTIPPGWAHAMLIQYGLFPLFMFGFLMTTFPKWLGRPDLPRTRFLPVAGAVFGGYVLANAGLLDLGWLLKLGIAVMLAGYLLGVVTLAGVLRASVAERKGHARSCLAALCLGTLGLAIFLAYLFGAPAECALLAIKLGTFGLLLPIYFSVMHRMLPFFTGNMVKGYDVIRPDWSMPVVWVLLLAHLLLDWRGVLDWLWVVDIPLALVFAWHSLRWRPWKAMHPGILAVLHLAFAWLPVAFALFAIQDVVHALSGQLILGRAPLHALGIGFFGSMLVAMVTRVTQGHSGRPMQMGKVAWLCFALLQVVTLLRIRAELGGDVYLWLVMAAYGWLLAFLPWVLRSAWIYLTPRADGKPG
;
A
#
# COMPACT_ATOMS: atom_id res chain seq x y z
N MET A 1 -2.33 -60.10 -17.84
CA MET A 1 -3.09 -58.95 -18.37
C MET A 1 -2.66 -57.74 -17.58
N SER A 2 -2.12 -56.76 -18.29
CA SER A 2 -1.49 -55.53 -17.77
C SER A 2 -2.54 -54.50 -17.39
N ASP A 3 -2.67 -54.18 -16.11
CA ASP A 3 -3.40 -53.00 -15.67
C ASP A 3 -2.60 -51.75 -16.02
N SER A 4 -3.09 -51.02 -17.02
CA SER A 4 -2.58 -49.71 -17.39
C SER A 4 -3.02 -48.70 -16.31
N PRO A 5 -2.13 -47.89 -15.72
CA PRO A 5 -2.55 -46.82 -14.85
C PRO A 5 -3.37 -45.82 -15.69
N SER A 6 -4.60 -45.59 -15.26
CA SER A 6 -5.50 -44.62 -15.87
C SER A 6 -4.78 -43.29 -16.02
N ALA A 7 -4.75 -42.76 -17.25
CA ALA A 7 -4.27 -41.43 -17.54
C ALA A 7 -5.16 -40.45 -16.76
N GLY A 8 -4.70 -40.07 -15.56
CA GLY A 8 -5.36 -39.07 -14.73
C GLY A 8 -5.44 -37.78 -15.53
N ASN A 9 -6.66 -37.31 -15.77
CA ASN A 9 -6.94 -36.00 -16.38
C ASN A 9 -6.17 -34.93 -15.60
N THR A 10 -4.99 -34.54 -16.09
CA THR A 10 -4.31 -33.33 -15.64
C THR A 10 -5.28 -32.19 -15.85
N PRO A 11 -5.70 -31.47 -14.79
CA PRO A 11 -6.62 -30.36 -14.95
C PRO A 11 -6.01 -29.32 -15.92
N PRO A 12 -6.82 -28.60 -16.71
CA PRO A 12 -6.32 -27.55 -17.57
C PRO A 12 -5.45 -26.58 -16.79
N ALA A 13 -4.36 -26.07 -17.37
CA ALA A 13 -3.40 -25.18 -16.69
C ALA A 13 -4.08 -24.00 -15.97
N PHE A 14 -5.18 -23.48 -16.51
CA PHE A 14 -6.00 -22.44 -15.88
C PHE A 14 -6.71 -22.91 -14.59
N ALA A 15 -7.28 -24.11 -14.59
CA ALA A 15 -7.94 -24.69 -13.43
C ALA A 15 -6.94 -24.96 -12.29
N GLU A 16 -5.72 -25.36 -12.64
CA GLU A 16 -4.63 -25.52 -11.68
C GLU A 16 -4.20 -24.18 -11.07
N ALA A 17 -4.00 -23.15 -11.90
CA ALA A 17 -3.70 -21.80 -11.43
C ALA A 17 -4.80 -21.22 -10.52
N ALA A 18 -6.07 -21.37 -10.90
CA ALA A 18 -7.20 -20.93 -10.08
C ALA A 18 -7.24 -21.67 -8.72
N ARG A 19 -6.97 -22.98 -8.71
CA ARG A 19 -6.88 -23.77 -7.48
C ARG A 19 -5.73 -23.29 -6.59
N LEU A 20 -4.56 -23.03 -7.17
CA LEU A 20 -3.39 -22.50 -6.46
C LEU A 20 -3.68 -21.13 -5.84
N LEU A 21 -4.30 -20.22 -6.59
CA LEU A 21 -4.67 -18.90 -6.06
C LEU A 21 -5.70 -19.00 -4.93
N ALA A 22 -6.54 -20.02 -4.90
CA ALA A 22 -7.52 -20.23 -3.83
C ALA A 22 -6.95 -20.84 -2.53
N THR A 23 -5.64 -21.13 -2.45
CA THR A 23 -5.03 -21.80 -1.29
C THR A 23 -4.79 -20.90 -0.09
N ALA A 24 -4.48 -19.62 -0.30
CA ALA A 24 -4.19 -18.68 0.77
C ALA A 24 -4.55 -17.24 0.40
N PRO A 25 -4.97 -16.40 1.36
CA PRO A 25 -5.44 -15.04 1.07
C PRO A 25 -4.43 -14.15 0.34
N HIS A 26 -3.14 -14.26 0.68
CA HIS A 26 -2.11 -13.43 0.06
C HIS A 26 -1.91 -13.71 -1.43
N ARG A 27 -2.15 -14.93 -1.95
CA ARG A 27 -1.85 -15.26 -3.36
C ARG A 27 -2.69 -14.47 -4.37
N PRO A 28 -4.03 -14.52 -4.33
CA PRO A 28 -4.85 -13.82 -5.32
C PRO A 28 -4.77 -12.31 -5.11
N LEU A 29 -4.70 -11.86 -3.85
CA LEU A 29 -4.63 -10.45 -3.50
C LEU A 29 -3.28 -9.82 -3.85
N PHE A 30 -2.15 -10.52 -3.65
CA PHE A 30 -0.84 -10.00 -4.05
C PHE A 30 -0.65 -10.08 -5.56
N LEU A 31 -1.14 -11.12 -6.23
CA LEU A 31 -1.13 -11.17 -7.69
C LEU A 31 -1.93 -10.00 -8.29
N ALA A 32 -3.14 -9.76 -7.78
CA ALA A 32 -3.94 -8.60 -8.15
C ALA A 32 -3.19 -7.28 -7.87
N GLY A 33 -2.54 -7.17 -6.70
CA GLY A 33 -1.73 -6.02 -6.33
C GLY A 33 -0.54 -5.79 -7.29
N THR A 34 0.13 -6.85 -7.74
CA THR A 34 1.23 -6.73 -8.70
C THR A 34 0.76 -6.28 -10.08
N VAL A 35 -0.45 -6.65 -10.48
CA VAL A 35 -1.07 -6.08 -11.70
C VAL A 35 -1.39 -4.60 -11.46
N ALA A 36 -1.99 -4.27 -10.32
CA ALA A 36 -2.38 -2.91 -9.98
C ALA A 36 -1.18 -1.93 -9.89
N VAL A 37 -0.03 -2.40 -9.41
CA VAL A 37 1.19 -1.56 -9.30
C VAL A 37 1.71 -1.08 -10.65
N LEU A 38 1.48 -1.85 -11.72
CA LEU A 38 1.82 -1.47 -13.09
C LEU A 38 0.66 -0.74 -13.76
N LEU A 39 -0.58 -1.23 -13.64
CA LEU A 39 -1.73 -0.68 -14.34
C LEU A 39 -1.99 0.79 -13.95
N SER A 40 -2.01 1.10 -12.66
CA SER A 40 -2.23 2.49 -12.20
C SER A 40 -1.14 3.45 -12.69
N MET A 41 0.11 2.98 -12.71
CA MET A 41 1.23 3.82 -13.12
C MET A 41 1.41 3.88 -14.64
N ALA A 42 0.91 2.88 -15.38
CA ALA A 42 0.86 2.91 -16.83
C ALA A 42 -0.13 3.98 -17.31
N TRP A 43 -1.35 3.96 -16.77
CA TRP A 43 -2.33 5.03 -17.04
C TRP A 43 -1.77 6.40 -16.65
N TRP A 44 -1.20 6.52 -15.44
CA TRP A 44 -0.65 7.80 -14.96
C TRP A 44 0.56 8.29 -15.78
N ALA A 45 1.43 7.40 -16.24
CA ALA A 45 2.57 7.77 -17.09
C ALA A 45 2.10 8.31 -18.46
N VAL A 46 1.09 7.67 -19.07
CA VAL A 46 0.50 8.14 -20.33
C VAL A 46 -0.20 9.48 -20.11
N GLU A 47 -0.95 9.64 -19.03
CA GLU A 47 -1.62 10.89 -18.66
C GLU A 47 -0.61 12.03 -18.48
N LEU A 48 0.48 11.81 -17.75
CA LEU A 48 1.56 12.81 -17.60
C LEU A 48 2.27 13.11 -18.92
N THR A 49 2.42 12.11 -19.80
CA THR A 49 2.99 12.29 -21.14
C THR A 49 2.08 13.16 -21.99
N TRP A 50 0.76 12.92 -21.93
CA TRP A 50 -0.24 13.76 -22.58
C TRP A 50 -0.18 15.20 -22.04
N MET A 51 -0.10 15.40 -20.72
CA MET A 51 0.02 16.74 -20.11
C MET A 51 1.31 17.47 -20.54
N ARG A 52 2.42 16.75 -20.74
CA ARG A 52 3.72 17.37 -21.10
C ARG A 52 3.87 17.63 -22.60
N PHE A 53 3.57 16.62 -23.41
CA PHE A 53 3.95 16.57 -24.83
C PHE A 53 2.74 16.64 -25.77
N GLY A 54 1.52 16.49 -25.23
CA GLY A 54 0.33 16.24 -26.03
C GLY A 54 0.30 14.80 -26.55
N LEU A 55 -0.90 14.20 -26.58
CA LEU A 55 -1.14 12.91 -27.22
C LEU A 55 -2.53 12.96 -27.87
N ALA A 56 -2.58 13.04 -29.20
CA ALA A 56 -3.84 13.16 -29.92
C ALA A 56 -4.74 11.94 -29.67
N GLY A 57 -6.01 12.18 -29.35
CA GLY A 57 -7.00 11.13 -29.14
C GLY A 57 -6.89 10.36 -27.82
N TRP A 58 -6.03 10.79 -26.88
CA TRP A 58 -5.99 10.21 -25.53
C TRP A 58 -7.28 10.53 -24.75
N PRO A 59 -8.08 9.51 -24.35
CA PRO A 59 -9.32 9.75 -23.62
C PRO A 59 -9.05 10.33 -22.23
N GLN A 60 -9.81 11.36 -21.85
CA GLN A 60 -9.65 12.04 -20.57
C GLN A 60 -10.63 11.49 -19.52
N PRO A 61 -10.21 11.36 -18.24
CA PRO A 61 -11.11 10.91 -17.19
C PRO A 61 -12.20 11.95 -16.90
N THR A 62 -13.37 11.49 -16.43
CA THR A 62 -14.49 12.38 -16.07
C THR A 62 -14.28 13.13 -14.75
N ILE A 63 -13.09 13.05 -14.14
CA ILE A 63 -12.69 13.65 -12.88
C ILE A 63 -11.25 14.16 -13.00
N PRO A 64 -10.77 15.09 -12.16
CA PRO A 64 -9.39 15.55 -12.21
C PRO A 64 -8.38 14.37 -12.19
N PRO A 65 -7.45 14.28 -13.16
CA PRO A 65 -6.56 13.12 -13.28
C PRO A 65 -5.71 12.87 -12.02
N GLY A 66 -5.28 13.94 -11.34
CA GLY A 66 -4.56 13.82 -10.08
C GLY A 66 -5.39 13.23 -8.94
N TRP A 67 -6.72 13.40 -8.95
CA TRP A 67 -7.63 12.77 -7.98
C TRP A 67 -7.83 11.30 -8.33
N ALA A 68 -7.97 10.96 -9.61
CA ALA A 68 -8.01 9.58 -10.08
C ALA A 68 -6.74 8.81 -9.69
N HIS A 69 -5.57 9.39 -9.93
CA HIS A 69 -4.28 8.85 -9.50
C HIS A 69 -4.25 8.61 -7.99
N ALA A 70 -4.60 9.62 -7.18
CA ALA A 70 -4.63 9.49 -5.74
C ALA A 70 -5.57 8.35 -5.28
N MET A 71 -6.80 8.32 -5.80
CA MET A 71 -7.81 7.35 -5.39
C MET A 71 -7.45 5.92 -5.79
N LEU A 72 -7.03 5.67 -7.03
CA LEU A 72 -6.74 4.30 -7.47
C LEU A 72 -5.46 3.74 -6.83
N ILE A 73 -4.47 4.59 -6.56
CA ILE A 73 -3.27 4.17 -5.81
C ILE A 73 -3.64 3.84 -4.35
N GLN A 74 -4.38 4.73 -3.68
CA GLN A 74 -4.65 4.61 -2.24
C GLN A 74 -5.71 3.58 -1.91
N TYR A 75 -6.73 3.41 -2.75
CA TYR A 75 -7.88 2.54 -2.50
C TYR A 75 -7.85 1.24 -3.31
N GLY A 76 -7.17 1.22 -4.44
CA GLY A 76 -7.05 0.06 -5.32
C GLY A 76 -5.73 -0.69 -5.16
N LEU A 77 -4.62 -0.03 -5.47
CA LEU A 77 -3.28 -0.66 -5.53
C LEU A 77 -2.82 -1.17 -4.16
N PHE A 78 -2.56 -0.27 -3.21
CA PHE A 78 -1.99 -0.68 -1.91
C PHE A 78 -2.92 -1.61 -1.11
N PRO A 79 -4.25 -1.40 -1.13
CA PRO A 79 -5.18 -2.21 -0.35
C PRO A 79 -5.28 -3.67 -0.78
N LEU A 80 -4.98 -3.99 -2.04
CA LEU A 80 -4.83 -5.39 -2.47
C LEU A 80 -3.73 -6.10 -1.67
N PHE A 81 -2.56 -5.47 -1.50
CA PHE A 81 -1.50 -5.99 -0.63
C PHE A 81 -1.89 -5.95 0.86
N MET A 82 -2.60 -4.92 1.31
CA MET A 82 -3.01 -4.82 2.72
C MET A 82 -4.03 -5.89 3.09
N PHE A 83 -5.05 -6.13 2.27
CA PHE A 83 -5.99 -7.23 2.48
C PHE A 83 -5.28 -8.59 2.39
N GLY A 84 -4.39 -8.79 1.41
CA GLY A 84 -3.65 -10.05 1.28
C GLY A 84 -2.80 -10.34 2.52
N PHE A 85 -2.14 -9.32 3.06
CA PHE A 85 -1.34 -9.40 4.27
C PHE A 85 -2.21 -9.61 5.52
N LEU A 86 -3.20 -8.74 5.73
CA LEU A 86 -4.05 -8.75 6.91
C LEU A 86 -4.86 -10.05 6.96
N MET A 87 -5.52 -10.48 5.88
CA MET A 87 -6.26 -11.74 5.89
C MET A 87 -5.38 -12.97 6.13
N THR A 88 -4.09 -12.90 5.83
CA THR A 88 -3.12 -13.98 6.12
C THR A 88 -2.59 -13.92 7.56
N THR A 89 -2.46 -12.72 8.14
CA THR A 89 -1.76 -12.51 9.42
C THR A 89 -2.66 -12.19 10.60
N PHE A 90 -3.81 -11.52 10.39
CA PHE A 90 -4.79 -11.23 11.43
C PHE A 90 -5.23 -12.46 12.20
N PRO A 91 -5.65 -13.56 11.53
CA PRO A 91 -6.08 -14.74 12.25
C PRO A 91 -4.98 -15.24 13.20
N LYS A 92 -3.73 -15.27 12.72
CA LYS A 92 -2.55 -15.69 13.50
C LYS A 92 -2.27 -14.77 14.68
N TRP A 93 -2.39 -13.45 14.50
CA TRP A 93 -2.22 -12.49 15.61
C TRP A 93 -3.27 -12.64 16.71
N LEU A 94 -4.44 -13.16 16.33
CA LEU A 94 -5.63 -13.20 17.17
C LEU A 94 -5.95 -14.62 17.67
N GLY A 95 -5.08 -15.59 17.42
CA GLY A 95 -5.23 -16.99 17.84
C GLY A 95 -6.38 -17.70 17.14
N ARG A 96 -6.61 -17.40 15.86
CA ARG A 96 -7.70 -17.96 15.04
C ARG A 96 -7.16 -18.81 13.88
N PRO A 97 -7.92 -19.82 13.43
CA PRO A 97 -7.60 -20.59 12.22
C PRO A 97 -7.50 -19.70 10.98
N ASP A 98 -6.76 -20.18 9.97
CA ASP A 98 -6.66 -19.50 8.68
C ASP A 98 -8.04 -19.30 8.03
N LEU A 99 -8.21 -18.20 7.30
CA LEU A 99 -9.48 -17.84 6.68
C LEU A 99 -9.82 -18.80 5.52
N PRO A 100 -11.05 -19.33 5.44
CA PRO A 100 -11.46 -20.15 4.32
C PRO A 100 -11.63 -19.31 3.05
N ARG A 101 -11.49 -19.96 1.88
CA ARG A 101 -11.64 -19.33 0.55
C ARG A 101 -12.94 -18.56 0.35
N THR A 102 -14.02 -18.98 0.99
CA THR A 102 -15.33 -18.31 0.96
C THR A 102 -15.32 -16.91 1.60
N ARG A 103 -14.31 -16.60 2.42
CA ARG A 103 -14.17 -15.30 3.09
C ARG A 103 -13.23 -14.34 2.34
N PHE A 104 -12.13 -14.84 1.76
CA PHE A 104 -11.14 -13.97 1.12
C PHE A 104 -11.28 -13.83 -0.40
N LEU A 105 -11.80 -14.85 -1.11
CA LEU A 105 -11.97 -14.75 -2.57
C LEU A 105 -13.00 -13.68 -2.99
N PRO A 106 -14.16 -13.52 -2.31
CA PRO A 106 -15.08 -12.44 -2.65
C PRO A 106 -14.45 -11.05 -2.48
N VAL A 107 -13.59 -10.87 -1.46
CA VAL A 107 -12.87 -9.61 -1.24
C VAL A 107 -11.84 -9.38 -2.33
N ALA A 108 -11.06 -10.41 -2.68
CA ALA A 108 -10.10 -10.33 -3.78
C ALA A 108 -10.77 -9.97 -5.10
N GLY A 109 -11.86 -10.67 -5.45
CA GLY A 109 -12.61 -10.45 -6.67
C GLY A 109 -13.27 -9.07 -6.73
N ALA A 110 -13.91 -8.63 -5.65
CA ALA A 110 -14.59 -7.34 -5.62
C ALA A 110 -13.60 -6.15 -5.61
N VAL A 111 -12.55 -6.19 -4.80
CA VAL A 111 -11.55 -5.10 -4.77
C VAL A 111 -10.80 -5.03 -6.10
N PHE A 112 -10.29 -6.16 -6.62
CA PHE A 112 -9.54 -6.16 -7.87
C PHE A 112 -10.43 -5.91 -9.10
N GLY A 113 -11.60 -6.55 -9.16
CA GLY A 113 -12.57 -6.33 -10.24
C GLY A 113 -13.06 -4.88 -10.28
N GLY A 114 -13.43 -4.33 -9.13
CA GLY A 114 -13.79 -2.92 -8.99
C GLY A 114 -12.65 -1.98 -9.41
N TYR A 115 -11.42 -2.29 -9.01
CA TYR A 115 -10.22 -1.55 -9.44
C TYR A 115 -10.01 -1.58 -10.96
N VAL A 116 -10.12 -2.74 -11.61
CA VAL A 116 -9.95 -2.87 -13.07
C VAL A 116 -11.03 -2.09 -13.81
N LEU A 117 -12.29 -2.21 -13.38
CA LEU A 117 -13.40 -1.43 -13.92
C LEU A 117 -13.15 0.08 -13.74
N ALA A 118 -12.68 0.50 -12.56
CA ALA A 118 -12.40 1.91 -12.29
C ALA A 118 -11.27 2.47 -13.16
N ASN A 119 -10.19 1.70 -13.40
CA ASN A 119 -9.11 2.10 -14.33
C ASN A 119 -9.63 2.22 -15.76
N ALA A 120 -10.42 1.25 -16.25
CA ALA A 120 -11.05 1.35 -17.56
C ALA A 120 -12.01 2.55 -17.65
N GLY A 121 -12.68 2.87 -16.52
CA GLY A 121 -13.52 4.05 -16.36
C GLY A 121 -12.79 5.38 -16.57
N LEU A 122 -11.47 5.43 -16.38
CA LEU A 122 -10.66 6.62 -16.62
C LEU A 122 -10.47 6.94 -18.11
N LEU A 123 -10.83 6.03 -19.00
CA LEU A 123 -10.78 6.22 -20.45
C LEU A 123 -12.08 6.85 -20.97
N ASP A 124 -12.51 7.95 -20.35
CA ASP A 124 -13.78 8.66 -20.64
C ASP A 124 -15.05 7.81 -20.46
N LEU A 125 -15.01 6.82 -19.55
CA LEU A 125 -16.13 5.92 -19.26
C LEU A 125 -16.63 6.13 -17.83
N GLY A 126 -17.19 7.32 -17.56
CA GLY A 126 -17.59 7.73 -16.21
C GLY A 126 -18.59 6.80 -15.49
N TRP A 127 -19.45 6.10 -16.23
CA TRP A 127 -20.35 5.08 -15.65
C TRP A 127 -19.58 3.86 -15.13
N LEU A 128 -18.52 3.46 -15.85
CA LEU A 128 -17.67 2.34 -15.50
C LEU A 128 -16.77 2.69 -14.31
N LEU A 129 -16.34 3.96 -14.21
CA LEU A 129 -15.66 4.49 -13.02
C LEU A 129 -16.55 4.37 -11.78
N LYS A 130 -17.81 4.84 -11.85
CA LYS A 130 -18.79 4.73 -10.75
C LYS A 130 -19.02 3.28 -10.35
N LEU A 131 -19.24 2.38 -11.31
CA LEU A 131 -19.42 0.96 -11.07
C LEU A 131 -18.18 0.34 -10.40
N GLY A 132 -16.99 0.66 -10.90
CA GLY A 132 -15.73 0.16 -10.35
C GLY A 132 -15.52 0.56 -8.89
N ILE A 133 -15.74 1.84 -8.55
CA ILE A 133 -15.67 2.33 -7.17
C ILE A 133 -16.74 1.67 -6.28
N ALA A 134 -17.97 1.47 -6.77
CA ALA A 134 -19.02 0.81 -6.01
C ALA A 134 -18.71 -0.68 -5.72
N VAL A 135 -18.19 -1.41 -6.71
CA VAL A 135 -17.76 -2.81 -6.54
C VAL A 135 -16.57 -2.91 -5.58
N MET A 136 -15.62 -1.97 -5.68
CA MET A 136 -14.49 -1.90 -4.75
C MET A 136 -14.97 -1.63 -3.31
N LEU A 137 -15.94 -0.73 -3.12
CA LEU A 137 -16.57 -0.47 -1.82
C LEU A 137 -17.23 -1.72 -1.23
N ALA A 138 -17.95 -2.50 -2.03
CA ALA A 138 -18.50 -3.78 -1.60
C ALA A 138 -17.39 -4.75 -1.13
N GLY A 139 -16.27 -4.81 -1.85
CA GLY A 139 -15.09 -5.58 -1.45
C GLY A 139 -14.50 -5.14 -0.10
N TYR A 140 -14.41 -3.84 0.12
CA TYR A 140 -13.97 -3.27 1.40
C TYR A 140 -14.90 -3.63 2.56
N LEU A 141 -16.20 -3.50 2.36
CA LEU A 141 -17.21 -3.87 3.37
C LEU A 141 -17.09 -5.35 3.74
N LEU A 142 -16.98 -6.24 2.75
CA LEU A 142 -16.76 -7.67 2.97
C LEU A 142 -15.44 -7.93 3.74
N GLY A 143 -14.37 -7.21 3.41
CA GLY A 143 -13.08 -7.29 4.09
C GLY A 143 -13.16 -6.85 5.55
N VAL A 144 -13.77 -5.70 5.82
CA VAL A 144 -13.99 -5.16 7.17
C VAL A 144 -14.84 -6.13 8.00
N VAL A 145 -15.97 -6.60 7.46
CA VAL A 145 -16.85 -7.55 8.17
C VAL A 145 -16.11 -8.85 8.49
N THR A 146 -15.31 -9.36 7.56
CA THR A 146 -14.51 -10.57 7.76
C THR A 146 -13.50 -10.39 8.89
N LEU A 147 -12.69 -9.33 8.85
CA LEU A 147 -11.65 -9.06 9.84
C LEU A 147 -12.22 -8.65 11.21
N ALA A 148 -13.34 -7.92 11.24
CA ALA A 148 -14.08 -7.63 12.47
C ALA A 148 -14.64 -8.92 13.10
N GLY A 149 -15.10 -9.87 12.29
CA GLY A 149 -15.49 -11.21 12.76
C GLY A 149 -14.33 -11.95 13.44
N VAL A 150 -13.15 -11.93 12.83
CA VAL A 150 -11.92 -12.54 13.42
C VAL A 150 -11.56 -11.86 14.75
N LEU A 151 -11.62 -10.53 14.81
CA LEU A 151 -11.32 -9.77 16.02
C LEU A 151 -12.31 -10.04 17.16
N ARG A 152 -13.61 -10.12 16.87
CA ARG A 152 -14.66 -10.45 17.84
C ARG A 152 -14.48 -11.86 18.40
N ALA A 153 -14.15 -12.82 17.55
CA ALA A 153 -13.92 -14.21 17.96
C ALA A 153 -12.53 -14.46 18.59
N SER A 154 -11.68 -13.43 18.71
CA SER A 154 -10.31 -13.57 19.16
C SER A 154 -10.19 -13.89 20.65
N VAL A 155 -9.30 -14.83 20.96
CA VAL A 155 -8.89 -15.20 22.32
C VAL A 155 -7.60 -14.50 22.79
N ALA A 156 -6.98 -13.68 21.93
CA ALA A 156 -5.70 -13.03 22.25
C ALA A 156 -5.88 -11.87 23.24
N GLU A 157 -4.97 -11.74 24.20
CA GLU A 157 -5.00 -10.64 25.19
C GLU A 157 -4.66 -9.28 24.56
N ARG A 158 -3.61 -9.23 23.73
CA ARG A 158 -3.13 -7.98 23.10
C ARG A 158 -3.72 -7.80 21.70
N LYS A 159 -4.77 -6.98 21.61
CA LYS A 159 -5.51 -6.70 20.35
C LYS A 159 -5.21 -5.33 19.73
N GLY A 160 -4.28 -4.54 20.29
CA GLY A 160 -4.03 -3.14 19.89
C GLY A 160 -3.71 -2.94 18.40
N HIS A 161 -2.71 -3.66 17.86
CA HIS A 161 -2.37 -3.58 16.43
C HIS A 161 -3.52 -3.99 15.53
N ALA A 162 -4.31 -5.00 15.93
CA ALA A 162 -5.46 -5.44 15.16
C ALA A 162 -6.60 -4.42 15.17
N ARG A 163 -6.92 -3.85 16.33
CA ARG A 163 -7.90 -2.75 16.44
C ARG A 163 -7.50 -1.55 15.58
N SER A 164 -6.22 -1.19 15.60
CA SER A 164 -5.68 -0.11 14.77
C SER A 164 -5.85 -0.40 13.27
N CYS A 165 -5.41 -1.56 12.78
CA CYS A 165 -5.58 -1.89 11.36
C CYS A 165 -7.06 -1.94 10.95
N LEU A 166 -7.95 -2.45 11.82
CA LEU A 166 -9.38 -2.48 11.53
C LEU A 166 -9.99 -1.08 11.52
N ALA A 167 -9.63 -0.20 12.47
CA ALA A 167 -10.09 1.18 12.49
C ALA A 167 -9.68 1.93 11.22
N ALA A 168 -8.44 1.73 10.76
CA ALA A 168 -7.94 2.29 9.52
C ALA A 168 -8.68 1.76 8.28
N LEU A 169 -8.98 0.46 8.23
CA LEU A 169 -9.83 -0.09 7.17
C LEU A 169 -11.24 0.49 7.20
N CYS A 170 -11.83 0.71 8.37
CA CYS A 170 -13.13 1.38 8.49
C CYS A 170 -13.11 2.81 7.95
N LEU A 171 -12.08 3.60 8.30
CA LEU A 171 -11.88 4.95 7.75
C LEU A 171 -11.62 4.93 6.24
N GLY A 172 -10.90 3.94 5.73
CA GLY A 172 -10.75 3.70 4.30
C GLY A 172 -12.08 3.41 3.61
N THR A 173 -12.87 2.47 4.13
CA THR A 173 -14.22 2.18 3.62
C THR A 173 -15.10 3.42 3.60
N LEU A 174 -15.04 4.24 4.66
CA LEU A 174 -15.76 5.51 4.73
C LEU A 174 -15.27 6.48 3.63
N GLY A 175 -13.96 6.68 3.47
CA GLY A 175 -13.41 7.54 2.42
C GLY A 175 -13.80 7.08 1.02
N LEU A 176 -13.84 5.77 0.77
CA LEU A 176 -14.28 5.23 -0.51
C LEU A 176 -15.77 5.46 -0.76
N ALA A 177 -16.62 5.36 0.27
CA ALA A 177 -18.03 5.70 0.18
C ALA A 177 -18.26 7.21 -0.06
N ILE A 178 -17.48 8.07 0.60
CA ILE A 178 -17.50 9.52 0.39
C ILE A 178 -17.09 9.86 -1.05
N PHE A 179 -16.06 9.20 -1.59
CA PHE A 179 -15.66 9.40 -2.99
C PHE A 179 -16.74 8.93 -3.96
N LEU A 180 -17.41 7.80 -3.67
CA LEU A 180 -18.54 7.35 -4.47
C LEU A 180 -19.67 8.39 -4.48
N ALA A 181 -19.98 8.99 -3.32
CA ALA A 181 -20.96 10.07 -3.23
C ALA A 181 -20.56 11.28 -4.10
N TYR A 182 -19.28 11.65 -4.12
CA TYR A 182 -18.76 12.68 -5.03
C TYR A 182 -19.02 12.33 -6.51
N LEU A 183 -18.77 11.07 -6.91
CA LEU A 183 -19.05 10.64 -8.28
C LEU A 183 -20.55 10.72 -8.65
N PHE A 184 -21.45 10.69 -7.66
CA PHE A 184 -22.89 10.87 -7.83
C PHE A 184 -23.38 12.31 -7.59
N GLY A 185 -22.48 13.30 -7.53
CA GLY A 185 -22.82 14.72 -7.48
C GLY A 185 -22.66 15.39 -6.12
N ALA A 186 -22.08 14.71 -5.11
CA ALA A 186 -21.68 15.41 -3.89
C ALA A 186 -20.54 16.41 -4.17
N PRO A 187 -20.32 17.42 -3.29
CA PRO A 187 -19.32 18.46 -3.52
C PRO A 187 -17.88 17.94 -3.66
N ALA A 188 -17.04 18.72 -4.34
CA ALA A 188 -15.61 18.41 -4.51
C ALA A 188 -14.85 18.19 -3.18
N GLU A 189 -15.30 18.84 -2.10
CA GLU A 189 -14.74 18.64 -0.75
C GLU A 189 -14.83 17.18 -0.28
N CYS A 190 -15.84 16.43 -0.73
CA CYS A 190 -15.95 15.00 -0.47
C CYS A 190 -14.79 14.22 -1.11
N ALA A 191 -14.44 14.54 -2.36
CA ALA A 191 -13.29 13.90 -3.01
C ALA A 191 -11.98 14.22 -2.30
N LEU A 192 -11.79 15.48 -1.87
CA LEU A 192 -10.61 15.88 -1.11
C LEU A 192 -10.54 15.15 0.24
N LEU A 193 -11.64 15.09 1.00
CA LEU A 193 -11.72 14.33 2.25
C LEU A 193 -11.38 12.86 2.04
N ALA A 194 -11.91 12.24 0.98
CA ALA A 194 -11.59 10.86 0.64
C ALA A 194 -10.09 10.66 0.38
N ILE A 195 -9.45 11.55 -0.38
CA ILE A 195 -8.00 11.48 -0.63
C ILE A 195 -7.20 11.62 0.67
N LYS A 196 -7.60 12.50 1.59
CA LYS A 196 -6.91 12.64 2.89
C LYS A 196 -7.13 11.43 3.79
N LEU A 197 -8.35 10.88 3.83
CA LEU A 197 -8.68 9.63 4.52
C LEU A 197 -7.87 8.45 3.98
N GLY A 198 -7.67 8.36 2.67
CA GLY A 198 -6.89 7.31 2.05
C GLY A 198 -5.44 7.32 2.56
N THR A 199 -4.82 8.49 2.62
CA THR A 199 -3.42 8.60 3.05
C THR A 199 -3.27 8.49 4.58
N PHE A 200 -3.97 9.34 5.33
CA PHE A 200 -3.75 9.52 6.76
C PHE A 200 -4.72 8.74 7.65
N GLY A 201 -5.87 8.32 7.12
CA GLY A 201 -6.84 7.48 7.83
C GLY A 201 -6.69 5.97 7.55
N LEU A 202 -6.25 5.60 6.33
CA LEU A 202 -6.14 4.21 5.88
C LEU A 202 -4.69 3.73 5.78
N LEU A 203 -3.91 4.28 4.84
CA LEU A 203 -2.58 3.74 4.53
C LEU A 203 -1.61 3.92 5.68
N LEU A 204 -1.36 5.16 6.10
CA LEU A 204 -0.33 5.44 7.09
C LEU A 204 -0.57 4.71 8.43
N PRO A 205 -1.79 4.71 9.02
CA PRO A 205 -2.03 3.97 10.24
C PRO A 205 -1.81 2.46 10.07
N ILE A 206 -2.16 1.85 8.93
CA ILE A 206 -1.89 0.43 8.70
C ILE A 206 -0.40 0.15 8.58
N TYR A 207 0.31 0.92 7.75
CA TYR A 207 1.75 0.76 7.58
C TYR A 207 2.48 0.92 8.91
N PHE A 208 2.18 1.97 9.68
CA PHE A 208 2.78 2.18 10.98
C PHE A 208 2.41 1.07 11.97
N SER A 209 1.14 0.64 12.05
CA SER A 209 0.71 -0.44 12.94
C SER A 209 1.43 -1.76 12.66
N VAL A 210 1.56 -2.11 11.38
CA VAL A 210 2.26 -3.32 10.94
C VAL A 210 3.74 -3.20 11.26
N MET A 211 4.38 -2.06 10.97
CA MET A 211 5.81 -1.84 11.25
C MET A 211 6.12 -1.84 12.73
N HIS A 212 5.29 -1.16 13.53
CA HIS A 212 5.39 -1.16 14.99
C HIS A 212 5.34 -2.57 15.57
N ARG A 213 4.57 -3.48 14.97
CA ARG A 213 4.52 -4.88 15.41
C ARG A 213 5.67 -5.72 14.87
N MET A 214 5.94 -5.61 13.56
CA MET A 214 6.74 -6.56 12.80
C MET A 214 8.21 -6.19 12.73
N LEU A 215 8.57 -4.91 12.60
CA LEU A 215 9.95 -4.52 12.40
C LEU A 215 10.83 -4.81 13.64
N PRO A 216 10.38 -4.50 14.88
CA PRO A 216 11.08 -4.92 16.09
C PRO A 216 11.11 -6.45 16.25
N PHE A 217 10.02 -7.13 15.90
CA PHE A 217 9.92 -8.59 16.00
C PHE A 217 10.91 -9.29 15.05
N PHE A 218 11.00 -8.85 13.80
CA PHE A 218 11.96 -9.41 12.83
C PHE A 218 13.40 -9.12 13.24
N THR A 219 13.66 -7.93 13.79
CA THR A 219 14.98 -7.60 14.32
C THR A 219 15.34 -8.50 15.50
N GLY A 220 14.41 -8.73 16.43
CA GLY A 220 14.60 -9.62 17.57
C GLY A 220 14.88 -11.08 17.20
N ASN A 221 14.29 -11.56 16.10
CA ASN A 221 14.55 -12.93 15.61
C ASN A 221 15.94 -13.09 14.96
N MET A 222 16.57 -12.00 14.51
CA MET A 222 17.86 -12.04 13.81
C MET A 222 19.04 -11.59 14.69
N VAL A 223 18.81 -10.63 15.58
CA VAL A 223 19.86 -10.00 16.39
C VAL A 223 19.81 -10.56 17.81
N LYS A 224 20.82 -11.35 18.18
CA LYS A 224 20.94 -11.89 19.54
C LYS A 224 20.99 -10.76 20.58
N GLY A 225 20.24 -10.92 21.68
CA GLY A 225 20.18 -9.91 22.76
C GLY A 225 19.45 -8.61 22.39
N TYR A 226 18.65 -8.61 21.32
CA TYR A 226 17.84 -7.46 20.95
C TYR A 226 16.55 -7.39 21.79
N ASP A 227 16.32 -6.24 22.40
CA ASP A 227 15.09 -5.95 23.13
C ASP A 227 14.00 -5.46 22.18
N VAL A 228 12.84 -6.13 22.19
CA VAL A 228 11.72 -5.86 21.28
C VAL A 228 10.90 -4.68 21.78
N ILE A 229 11.34 -3.48 21.42
CA ILE A 229 10.75 -2.21 21.85
C ILE A 229 9.51 -1.85 21.03
N ARG A 230 8.36 -1.83 21.70
CA ARG A 230 7.03 -1.54 21.14
C ARG A 230 6.18 -0.78 22.17
N PRO A 231 6.44 0.52 22.40
CA PRO A 231 5.75 1.25 23.45
C PRO A 231 4.25 1.36 23.20
N ASP A 232 3.43 1.20 24.24
CA ASP A 232 1.97 1.27 24.10
C ASP A 232 1.46 2.72 23.90
N TRP A 233 2.26 3.73 24.28
CA TRP A 233 1.92 5.14 24.12
C TRP A 233 1.93 5.62 22.65
N SER A 234 2.74 5.00 21.78
CA SER A 234 3.00 5.55 20.44
C SER A 234 1.82 5.45 19.50
N MET A 235 1.10 4.32 19.52
CA MET A 235 -0.05 4.09 18.67
C MET A 235 -1.17 5.12 18.88
N PRO A 236 -1.68 5.38 20.11
CA PRO A 236 -2.71 6.39 20.31
C PRO A 236 -2.21 7.81 19.98
N VAL A 237 -0.95 8.15 20.30
CA VAL A 237 -0.36 9.45 19.94
C VAL A 237 -0.34 9.65 18.43
N VAL A 238 0.15 8.67 17.67
CA VAL A 238 0.16 8.73 16.20
C VAL A 238 -1.26 8.85 15.65
N TRP A 239 -2.23 8.09 16.16
CA TRP A 239 -3.62 8.23 15.73
C TRP A 239 -4.19 9.63 15.93
N VAL A 240 -4.00 10.21 17.12
CA VAL A 240 -4.49 11.57 17.43
C VAL A 240 -3.86 12.59 16.50
N LEU A 241 -2.54 12.54 16.33
CA LEU A 241 -1.82 13.48 15.48
C LEU A 241 -2.20 13.32 14.00
N LEU A 242 -2.39 12.10 13.50
CA LEU A 242 -2.79 11.86 12.11
C LEU A 242 -4.22 12.33 11.82
N LEU A 243 -5.15 12.12 12.75
CA LEU A 243 -6.52 12.61 12.61
C LEU A 243 -6.57 14.14 12.69
N ALA A 244 -5.74 14.75 13.54
CA ALA A 244 -5.60 16.20 13.61
C ALA A 244 -4.99 16.78 12.32
N HIS A 245 -3.90 16.19 11.79
CA HIS A 245 -3.34 16.54 10.49
C HIS A 245 -4.39 16.46 9.38
N LEU A 246 -5.10 15.32 9.29
CA LEU A 246 -6.15 15.11 8.30
C LEU A 246 -7.22 16.19 8.37
N LEU A 247 -7.69 16.53 9.58
CA LEU A 247 -8.75 17.52 9.77
C LEU A 247 -8.28 18.93 9.42
N LEU A 248 -7.09 19.32 9.85
CA LEU A 248 -6.50 20.64 9.55
C LEU A 248 -6.30 20.82 8.04
N ASP A 249 -5.67 19.84 7.39
CA ASP A 249 -5.40 19.85 5.94
C ASP A 249 -6.72 19.84 5.15
N TRP A 250 -7.68 18.99 5.51
CA TRP A 250 -8.99 18.97 4.85
C TRP A 250 -9.76 20.29 4.99
N ARG A 251 -9.69 20.93 6.15
CA ARG A 251 -10.36 22.23 6.40
C ARG A 251 -9.59 23.43 5.87
N GLY A 252 -8.42 23.22 5.26
CA GLY A 252 -7.56 24.29 4.76
C GLY A 252 -6.95 25.16 5.85
N VAL A 253 -6.87 24.66 7.10
CA VAL A 253 -6.26 25.37 8.24
C VAL A 253 -4.76 25.07 8.25
N LEU A 254 -4.08 25.52 7.20
CA LEU A 254 -2.69 25.14 6.91
C LEU A 254 -1.69 25.78 7.89
N ASP A 255 -1.99 26.97 8.43
CA ASP A 255 -1.14 27.71 9.38
C ASP A 255 -0.83 26.94 10.68
N TRP A 256 -1.62 25.90 10.98
CA TRP A 256 -1.51 25.10 12.19
C TRP A 256 -0.98 23.68 11.96
N LEU A 257 -0.69 23.29 10.71
CA LEU A 257 -0.21 21.92 10.41
C LEU A 257 1.13 21.59 11.08
N TRP A 258 2.02 22.56 11.22
CA TRP A 258 3.31 22.37 11.88
C TRP A 258 3.17 21.87 13.34
N VAL A 259 2.07 22.21 14.03
CA VAL A 259 1.79 21.79 15.41
C VAL A 259 1.61 20.28 15.52
N VAL A 260 1.16 19.63 14.44
CA VAL A 260 0.97 18.17 14.40
C VAL A 260 2.10 17.45 13.65
N ASP A 261 2.67 18.09 12.63
CA ASP A 261 3.66 17.45 11.76
C ASP A 261 5.06 17.43 12.37
N ILE A 262 5.42 18.42 13.20
CA ILE A 262 6.65 18.35 14.00
C ILE A 262 6.60 17.17 15.00
N PRO A 263 5.56 17.03 15.85
CA PRO A 263 5.45 15.85 16.72
C PRO A 263 5.43 14.52 15.95
N LEU A 264 4.75 14.43 14.80
CA LEU A 264 4.77 13.23 13.97
C LEU A 264 6.19 12.90 13.49
N ALA A 265 6.92 13.90 12.97
CA ALA A 265 8.31 13.74 12.56
C ALA A 265 9.18 13.21 13.71
N LEU A 266 9.05 13.78 14.91
CA LEU A 266 9.80 13.37 16.10
C LEU A 266 9.45 11.96 16.56
N VAL A 267 8.16 11.60 16.61
CA VAL A 267 7.71 10.25 17.01
C VAL A 267 8.20 9.20 16.01
N PHE A 268 8.11 9.48 14.71
CA PHE A 268 8.59 8.54 13.69
C PHE A 268 10.12 8.44 13.68
N ALA A 269 10.84 9.54 13.90
CA ALA A 269 12.30 9.54 14.01
C ALA A 269 12.73 8.74 15.24
N TRP A 270 12.04 8.91 16.37
CA TRP A 270 12.27 8.13 17.57
C TRP A 270 12.14 6.63 17.30
N HIS A 271 11.07 6.18 16.63
CA HIS A 271 10.93 4.75 16.28
C HIS A 271 12.03 4.28 15.33
N SER A 272 12.35 5.07 14.31
CA SER A 272 13.38 4.73 13.31
C SER A 272 14.74 4.52 13.97
N LEU A 273 15.12 5.37 14.93
CA LEU A 273 16.37 5.25 15.67
C LEU A 273 16.31 4.19 16.78
N ARG A 274 15.19 4.13 17.52
CA ARG A 274 15.03 3.24 18.68
C ARG A 274 15.02 1.77 18.27
N TRP A 275 14.62 1.46 17.04
CA TRP A 275 14.69 0.11 16.49
C TRP A 275 16.08 -0.28 15.96
N ARG A 276 17.09 0.58 16.19
CA ARG A 276 18.53 0.30 16.02
C ARG A 276 18.86 -0.31 14.64
N PRO A 277 18.54 0.39 13.53
CA PRO A 277 18.72 -0.13 12.17
C PRO A 277 20.17 -0.58 11.88
N TRP A 278 21.16 0.07 12.49
CA TRP A 278 22.58 -0.30 12.39
C TRP A 278 22.89 -1.72 12.88
N LYS A 279 22.09 -2.30 13.78
CA LYS A 279 22.23 -3.71 14.21
C LYS A 279 21.52 -4.70 13.28
N ALA A 280 20.72 -4.21 12.35
CA ALA A 280 19.75 -4.97 11.57
C ALA A 280 20.00 -4.91 10.04
N MET A 281 21.23 -4.56 9.63
CA MET A 281 21.63 -4.44 8.22
C MET A 281 21.89 -5.78 7.53
N HIS A 282 21.93 -6.88 8.29
CA HIS A 282 21.99 -8.24 7.75
C HIS A 282 20.91 -9.13 8.41
N PRO A 283 20.22 -9.98 7.63
CA PRO A 283 20.29 -10.13 6.18
C PRO A 283 19.62 -8.95 5.44
N GLY A 284 19.93 -8.77 4.15
CA GLY A 284 19.45 -7.60 3.38
C GLY A 284 17.93 -7.41 3.35
N ILE A 285 17.14 -8.48 3.53
CA ILE A 285 15.68 -8.39 3.61
C ILE A 285 15.17 -7.70 4.87
N LEU A 286 15.98 -7.67 5.93
CA LEU A 286 15.73 -6.92 7.15
C LEU A 286 16.22 -5.49 6.99
N ALA A 287 17.40 -5.29 6.39
CA ALA A 287 17.96 -3.96 6.12
C ALA A 287 16.99 -3.09 5.31
N VAL A 288 16.42 -3.65 4.24
CA VAL A 288 15.51 -2.96 3.33
C VAL A 288 14.20 -2.54 4.02
N LEU A 289 13.74 -3.27 5.04
CA LEU A 289 12.60 -2.82 5.86
C LEU A 289 12.96 -1.58 6.70
N HIS A 290 14.15 -1.54 7.29
CA HIS A 290 14.62 -0.37 8.06
C HIS A 290 14.87 0.83 7.16
N LEU A 291 15.50 0.62 5.99
CA LEU A 291 15.72 1.67 5.00
C LEU A 291 14.40 2.23 4.45
N ALA A 292 13.42 1.36 4.16
CA ALA A 292 12.09 1.80 3.78
C ALA A 292 11.42 2.60 4.91
N PHE A 293 11.49 2.13 6.16
CA PHE A 293 10.92 2.85 7.30
C PHE A 293 11.55 4.22 7.55
N ALA A 294 12.83 4.42 7.20
CA ALA A 294 13.52 5.70 7.34
C ALA A 294 12.90 6.82 6.48
N TRP A 295 12.18 6.49 5.40
CA TRP A 295 11.44 7.48 4.63
C TRP A 295 10.26 8.09 5.39
N LEU A 296 9.70 7.39 6.38
CA LEU A 296 8.58 7.91 7.16
C LEU A 296 8.95 9.20 7.93
N PRO A 297 9.99 9.22 8.79
CA PRO A 297 10.41 10.46 9.43
C PRO A 297 10.93 11.49 8.42
N VAL A 298 11.56 11.09 7.31
CA VAL A 298 11.97 12.03 6.26
C VAL A 298 10.76 12.73 5.65
N ALA A 299 9.70 12.00 5.32
CA ALA A 299 8.48 12.58 4.76
C ALA A 299 7.84 13.59 5.73
N PHE A 300 7.75 13.25 7.02
CA PHE A 300 7.20 14.17 8.02
C PHE A 300 8.13 15.33 8.37
N ALA A 301 9.44 15.18 8.24
CA ALA A 301 10.35 16.31 8.30
C ALA A 301 10.12 17.28 7.13
N LEU A 302 9.88 16.75 5.91
CA LEU A 302 9.54 17.59 4.75
C LEU A 302 8.18 18.28 4.93
N PHE A 303 7.17 17.60 5.48
CA PHE A 303 5.89 18.22 5.86
C PHE A 303 6.12 19.35 6.87
N ALA A 304 6.77 19.05 8.00
CA ALA A 304 7.06 20.03 9.04
C ALA A 304 7.83 21.25 8.52
N ILE A 305 8.84 21.06 7.66
CA ILE A 305 9.59 22.17 7.05
C ILE A 305 8.65 23.01 6.18
N GLN A 306 7.83 22.39 5.34
CA GLN A 306 6.87 23.12 4.51
C GLN A 306 5.88 23.91 5.36
N ASP A 307 5.34 23.30 6.41
CA ASP A 307 4.28 23.90 7.23
C ASP A 307 4.82 25.05 8.09
N VAL A 308 6.04 24.93 8.60
CA VAL A 308 6.73 26.04 9.31
C VAL A 308 6.99 27.20 8.35
N VAL A 309 7.46 26.92 7.13
CA VAL A 309 7.67 27.98 6.13
C VAL A 309 6.33 28.62 5.75
N HIS A 310 5.28 27.82 5.56
CA HIS A 310 3.95 28.34 5.26
C HIS A 310 3.41 29.23 6.38
N ALA A 311 3.52 28.81 7.65
CA ALA A 311 3.09 29.62 8.78
C ALA A 311 3.87 30.94 8.93
N LEU A 312 5.13 30.99 8.50
CA LEU A 312 5.98 32.19 8.61
C LEU A 312 5.88 33.14 7.40
N SER A 313 5.66 32.61 6.20
CA SER A 313 5.74 33.39 4.95
C SER A 313 4.52 33.28 4.04
N GLY A 314 3.55 32.41 4.37
CA GLY A 314 2.41 32.06 3.53
C GLY A 314 2.76 31.17 2.33
N GLN A 315 4.02 30.79 2.14
CA GLN A 315 4.48 30.08 0.94
C GLN A 315 4.49 28.56 1.11
N LEU A 316 4.01 27.84 0.09
CA LEU A 316 4.15 26.40 -0.03
C LEU A 316 5.37 26.06 -0.91
N ILE A 317 6.50 25.78 -0.27
CA ILE A 317 7.80 25.64 -0.95
C ILE A 317 8.11 24.24 -1.50
N LEU A 318 7.42 23.19 -1.03
CA LEU A 318 7.71 21.80 -1.41
C LEU A 318 6.55 21.12 -2.15
N GLY A 319 5.43 21.83 -2.37
CA GLY A 319 4.24 21.33 -3.04
C GLY A 319 3.85 19.93 -2.59
N ARG A 320 3.90 18.95 -3.51
CA ARG A 320 3.55 17.54 -3.23
C ARG A 320 4.74 16.66 -2.87
N ALA A 321 5.95 17.20 -2.67
CA ALA A 321 7.14 16.41 -2.36
C ALA A 321 7.02 15.64 -1.04
N PRO A 322 6.53 16.20 0.08
CA PRO A 322 6.38 15.45 1.33
C PRO A 322 5.44 14.24 1.16
N LEU A 323 4.32 14.43 0.46
CA LEU A 323 3.36 13.38 0.16
C LEU A 323 3.97 12.24 -0.68
N HIS A 324 4.85 12.55 -1.64
CA HIS A 324 5.48 11.50 -2.47
C HIS A 324 6.72 10.88 -1.82
N ALA A 325 7.40 11.58 -0.91
CA ALA A 325 8.36 10.96 -0.01
C ALA A 325 7.67 9.89 0.86
N LEU A 326 6.45 10.17 1.31
CA LEU A 326 5.61 9.18 2.00
C LEU A 326 5.11 8.08 1.04
N GLY A 327 4.54 8.45 -0.11
CA GLY A 327 3.90 7.52 -1.03
C GLY A 327 4.85 6.57 -1.76
N ILE A 328 5.97 7.09 -2.26
CA ILE A 328 6.97 6.32 -3.02
C ILE A 328 8.07 5.85 -2.06
N GLY A 329 8.67 6.78 -1.33
CA GLY A 329 9.78 6.51 -0.43
C GLY A 329 9.38 5.53 0.67
N PHE A 330 8.33 5.81 1.43
CA PHE A 330 7.87 4.90 2.49
C PHE A 330 6.96 3.79 1.96
N PHE A 331 5.76 4.07 1.45
CA PHE A 331 4.81 3.01 1.10
C PHE A 331 5.32 2.12 -0.04
N GLY A 332 5.85 2.70 -1.12
CA GLY A 332 6.43 1.94 -2.24
C GLY A 332 7.63 1.07 -1.84
N SER A 333 8.63 1.64 -1.16
CA SER A 333 9.78 0.86 -0.70
C SER A 333 9.39 -0.21 0.33
N MET A 334 8.47 0.10 1.24
CA MET A 334 7.99 -0.85 2.24
C MET A 334 7.17 -1.97 1.62
N LEU A 335 6.40 -1.69 0.57
CA LEU A 335 5.73 -2.70 -0.25
C LEU A 335 6.76 -3.68 -0.82
N VAL A 336 7.81 -3.19 -1.48
CA VAL A 336 8.86 -4.08 -2.02
C VAL A 336 9.49 -4.92 -0.92
N ALA A 337 9.83 -4.31 0.22
CA ALA A 337 10.46 -4.99 1.35
C ALA A 337 9.56 -6.07 1.96
N MET A 338 8.33 -5.70 2.36
CA MET A 338 7.41 -6.59 3.07
C MET A 338 6.82 -7.64 2.14
N VAL A 339 6.36 -7.27 0.94
CA VAL A 339 5.76 -8.22 0.00
C VAL A 339 6.81 -9.24 -0.44
N THR A 340 8.04 -8.83 -0.75
CA THR A 340 9.12 -9.79 -1.05
C THR A 340 9.32 -10.78 0.09
N ARG A 341 9.34 -10.31 1.34
CA ARG A 341 9.50 -11.18 2.52
C ARG A 341 8.36 -12.17 2.67
N VAL A 342 7.12 -11.70 2.57
CA VAL A 342 5.92 -12.54 2.70
C VAL A 342 5.87 -13.55 1.56
N THR A 343 6.12 -13.12 0.32
CA THR A 343 6.14 -13.98 -0.86
C THR A 343 7.20 -15.06 -0.77
N GLN A 344 8.42 -14.76 -0.31
CA GLN A 344 9.46 -15.77 -0.10
C GLN A 344 9.05 -16.75 1.01
N GLY A 345 8.66 -16.25 2.18
CA GLY A 345 8.33 -17.08 3.35
C GLY A 345 7.11 -18.00 3.13
N HIS A 346 6.09 -17.52 2.43
CA HIS A 346 4.88 -18.30 2.14
C HIS A 346 4.97 -19.15 0.87
N SER A 347 6.07 -19.06 0.12
CA SER A 347 6.28 -19.88 -1.08
C SER A 347 7.36 -20.94 -0.91
N GLY A 348 7.84 -21.16 0.33
CA GLY A 348 8.87 -22.15 0.66
C GLY A 348 10.26 -21.78 0.15
N ARG A 349 10.49 -20.50 -0.17
CA ARG A 349 11.75 -20.01 -0.73
C ARG A 349 12.59 -19.30 0.33
N PRO A 350 13.92 -19.22 0.18
CA PRO A 350 14.78 -18.52 1.12
C PRO A 350 14.35 -17.06 1.32
N MET A 351 14.19 -16.62 2.58
CA MET A 351 13.84 -15.25 2.94
C MET A 351 15.04 -14.31 2.75
N GLN A 352 15.39 -14.03 1.49
CA GLN A 352 16.50 -13.18 1.09
C GLN A 352 16.10 -12.17 0.03
N MET A 353 16.83 -11.05 -0.03
CA MET A 353 16.72 -10.08 -1.12
C MET A 353 17.47 -10.61 -2.34
N GLY A 354 16.73 -11.11 -3.33
CA GLY A 354 17.30 -11.49 -4.62
C GLY A 354 17.62 -10.27 -5.49
N LYS A 355 18.40 -10.47 -6.56
CA LYS A 355 18.83 -9.42 -7.50
C LYS A 355 17.68 -8.55 -8.01
N VAL A 356 16.56 -9.18 -8.39
CA VAL A 356 15.37 -8.47 -8.90
C VAL A 356 14.75 -7.56 -7.84
N ALA A 357 14.66 -8.01 -6.59
CA ALA A 357 14.12 -7.21 -5.50
C ALA A 357 15.07 -6.06 -5.13
N TRP A 358 16.38 -6.29 -5.16
CA TRP A 358 17.38 -5.23 -4.99
C TRP A 358 17.29 -4.16 -6.08
N LEU A 359 17.21 -4.57 -7.34
CA LEU A 359 17.05 -3.65 -8.47
C LEU A 359 15.81 -2.78 -8.30
N CYS A 360 14.66 -3.40 -8.01
CA CYS A 360 13.40 -2.70 -7.77
C CYS A 360 13.53 -1.69 -6.62
N PHE A 361 14.08 -2.12 -5.49
CA PHE A 361 14.28 -1.25 -4.33
C PHE A 361 15.19 -0.06 -4.64
N ALA A 362 16.33 -0.27 -5.31
CA ALA A 362 17.27 0.79 -5.66
C ALA A 362 16.67 1.79 -6.65
N LEU A 363 16.01 1.30 -7.70
CA LEU A 363 15.34 2.16 -8.68
C LEU A 363 14.21 2.97 -8.03
N LEU A 364 13.49 2.43 -7.05
CA LEU A 364 12.48 3.20 -6.31
C LEU A 364 13.06 4.34 -5.48
N GLN A 365 14.29 4.22 -4.99
CA GLN A 365 14.95 5.34 -4.30
C GLN A 365 15.19 6.47 -5.31
N VAL A 366 15.67 6.14 -6.51
CA VAL A 366 15.85 7.12 -7.60
C VAL A 366 14.50 7.74 -7.99
N VAL A 367 13.45 6.94 -8.15
CA VAL A 367 12.10 7.45 -8.47
C VAL A 367 11.58 8.41 -7.41
N THR A 368 11.80 8.12 -6.14
CA THR A 368 11.43 9.03 -5.03
C THR A 368 12.13 10.37 -5.18
N LEU A 369 13.44 10.36 -5.44
CA LEU A 369 14.23 11.58 -5.62
C LEU A 369 13.81 12.37 -6.86
N LEU A 370 13.57 11.70 -8.00
CA LEU A 370 13.05 12.34 -9.21
C LEU A 370 11.70 13.00 -8.95
N ARG A 371 10.82 12.33 -8.20
CA ARG A 371 9.51 12.88 -7.87
C ARG A 371 9.59 14.07 -6.92
N ILE A 372 10.49 14.05 -5.94
CA ILE A 372 10.76 15.21 -5.07
C ILE A 372 11.35 16.36 -5.90
N ARG A 373 12.31 16.07 -6.79
CA ARG A 373 12.95 17.06 -7.67
C ARG A 373 11.94 17.81 -8.52
N ALA A 374 10.86 17.17 -8.95
CA ALA A 374 9.80 17.81 -9.74
C ALA A 374 9.16 19.02 -9.04
N GLU A 375 9.16 19.09 -7.70
CA GLU A 375 8.58 20.21 -6.95
C GLU A 375 9.57 21.33 -6.66
N LEU A 376 10.86 21.13 -6.96
CA LEU A 376 11.94 22.10 -6.71
C LEU A 376 12.20 23.03 -7.91
N GLY A 377 11.26 23.11 -8.87
CA GLY A 377 11.31 23.99 -10.03
C GLY A 377 11.93 23.38 -11.30
N GLY A 378 12.09 24.17 -12.36
CA GLY A 378 12.49 23.70 -13.69
C GLY A 378 11.33 23.06 -14.45
N ASP A 379 11.62 22.09 -15.33
CA ASP A 379 10.60 21.39 -16.13
C ASP A 379 9.85 20.33 -15.29
N VAL A 380 8.91 20.80 -14.47
CA VAL A 380 8.12 19.97 -13.54
C VAL A 380 7.56 18.73 -14.22
N TYR A 381 6.89 18.91 -15.36
CA TYR A 381 6.20 17.82 -16.05
C TYR A 381 7.16 16.78 -16.62
N LEU A 382 8.35 17.17 -17.11
CA LEU A 382 9.36 16.19 -17.52
C LEU A 382 9.84 15.34 -16.35
N TRP A 383 10.09 15.93 -15.17
CA TRP A 383 10.45 15.17 -13.98
C TRP A 383 9.34 14.22 -13.53
N LEU A 384 8.07 14.63 -13.64
CA LEU A 384 6.92 13.76 -13.37
C LEU A 384 6.86 12.57 -14.32
N VAL A 385 7.05 12.79 -15.63
CA VAL A 385 7.08 11.73 -16.64
C VAL A 385 8.22 10.75 -16.35
N MET A 386 9.44 11.24 -16.08
CA MET A 386 10.59 10.40 -15.75
C MET A 386 10.36 9.57 -14.48
N ALA A 387 9.76 10.15 -13.44
CA ALA A 387 9.40 9.42 -12.23
C ALA A 387 8.34 8.34 -12.50
N ALA A 388 7.33 8.62 -13.32
CA ALA A 388 6.27 7.68 -13.65
C ALA A 388 6.79 6.47 -14.45
N TYR A 389 7.59 6.69 -15.49
CA TYR A 389 8.22 5.60 -16.23
C TYR A 389 9.32 4.89 -15.42
N GLY A 390 10.04 5.62 -14.57
CA GLY A 390 11.00 5.04 -13.63
C GLY A 390 10.33 4.04 -12.67
N TRP A 391 9.12 4.34 -12.19
CA TRP A 391 8.32 3.40 -11.39
C TRP A 391 8.01 2.12 -12.18
N LEU A 392 7.55 2.25 -13.43
CA LEU A 392 7.25 1.09 -14.29
C LEU A 392 8.49 0.23 -14.53
N LEU A 393 9.63 0.87 -14.83
CA LEU A 393 10.91 0.20 -15.00
C LEU A 393 11.36 -0.53 -13.73
N ALA A 394 11.17 0.09 -12.56
CA ALA A 394 11.52 -0.50 -11.27
C ALA A 394 10.68 -1.73 -10.94
N PHE A 395 9.36 -1.64 -11.16
CA PHE A 395 8.42 -2.67 -10.73
C PHE A 395 8.26 -3.80 -11.73
N LEU A 396 8.41 -3.59 -13.04
CA LEU A 396 8.12 -4.60 -14.06
C LEU A 396 8.86 -5.93 -13.81
N PRO A 397 10.20 -5.98 -13.62
CA PRO A 397 10.89 -7.23 -13.33
C PRO A 397 10.44 -7.89 -12.01
N TRP A 398 10.14 -7.07 -10.99
CA TRP A 398 9.70 -7.54 -9.68
C TRP A 398 8.29 -8.14 -9.74
N VAL A 399 7.39 -7.54 -10.52
CA VAL A 399 6.04 -8.02 -10.77
C VAL A 399 6.08 -9.35 -11.52
N LEU A 400 6.84 -9.44 -12.62
CA LEU A 400 6.96 -10.69 -13.39
C LEU A 400 7.46 -11.84 -12.52
N ARG A 401 8.49 -11.58 -11.70
CA ARG A 401 9.00 -12.58 -10.74
C ARG A 401 7.96 -12.96 -9.69
N SER A 402 7.26 -11.99 -9.12
CA SER A 402 6.27 -12.22 -8.06
C SER A 402 5.05 -12.98 -8.59
N ALA A 403 4.54 -12.60 -9.77
CA ALA A 403 3.43 -13.27 -10.44
C ALA A 403 3.77 -14.73 -10.72
N TRP A 404 4.97 -15.03 -11.23
CA TRP A 404 5.43 -16.41 -11.40
C TRP A 404 5.42 -17.19 -10.08
N ILE A 405 5.86 -16.60 -8.97
CA ILE A 405 5.81 -17.27 -7.65
C ILE A 405 4.35 -17.56 -7.23
N TYR A 406 3.43 -16.62 -7.43
CA TYR A 406 2.03 -16.83 -7.05
C TYR A 406 1.32 -17.87 -7.91
N LEU A 407 1.72 -18.00 -9.18
CA LEU A 407 1.13 -18.92 -10.15
C LEU A 407 1.80 -20.31 -10.18
N THR A 408 2.87 -20.53 -9.40
CA THR A 408 3.54 -21.84 -9.32
C THR A 408 3.39 -22.48 -7.93
N PRO A 409 3.48 -23.81 -7.81
CA PRO A 409 3.54 -24.47 -6.52
C PRO A 409 4.69 -23.95 -5.64
N ARG A 410 4.58 -24.20 -4.34
CA ARG A 410 5.66 -23.88 -3.40
C ARG A 410 6.94 -24.63 -3.75
N ALA A 411 8.08 -23.99 -3.52
CA ALA A 411 9.38 -24.58 -3.81
C ALA A 411 9.73 -25.75 -2.87
N ASP A 412 9.10 -25.84 -1.70
CA ASP A 412 9.33 -26.88 -0.70
C ASP A 412 8.32 -28.06 -0.79
N GLY A 413 7.47 -28.09 -1.81
CA GLY A 413 6.48 -29.16 -2.04
C GLY A 413 5.33 -29.22 -1.03
N LYS A 414 5.28 -28.31 -0.05
CA LYS A 414 4.22 -28.28 0.95
C LYS A 414 2.92 -27.69 0.37
N PRO A 415 1.76 -27.97 0.99
CA PRO A 415 0.52 -27.28 0.66
C PRO A 415 0.66 -25.76 0.87
N GLY A 416 0.08 -24.98 -0.04
CA GLY A 416 0.01 -23.51 0.06
C GLY A 416 0.39 -22.79 -1.22
#